data_AF-A0A9Q6S9F4-F1
#
_entry.id   AF-A0A9Q6S9F4-F1
#
_cell.length_a   1.000
_cell.length_b   1.000
_cell.length_c   1.000
_cell.angle_alpha   90.00
_cell.angle_beta   90.00
_cell.angle_gamma   90.00
#
_symmetry.space_group_name_H-M   'P 1'
#
loop_
_entity.id
_entity.type
_entity.pdbx_description
1 polymer ?
#
loop_
_entity_poly.entity_id
_entity_poly.type
_entity_poly.pdbx_seq_one_letter_code
_entity_poly.pdbx_strand_id
1 'polypeptide(L)' 'MNSSTSFPGGFLITVRPERNTYGAWIACLNISSNGQTVLEARPQTIQPEWTTEDEAIRDAIEWGRRYIDREFGQ' A
#
# COMPACT_ATOMS: atom_id res chain seq x y z
N MET A 1 -10.88 0.97 7.52
CA MET A 1 -9.98 0.67 8.66
C MET A 1 -8.57 0.53 8.10
N ASN A 2 -7.49 0.88 8.82
CA ASN A 2 -6.15 0.63 8.26
C ASN A 2 -5.88 -0.87 8.24
N SER A 3 -5.19 -1.35 7.19
CA SER A 3 -4.69 -2.71 7.10
C SER A 3 -3.17 -2.71 7.21
N SER A 4 -2.60 -3.66 7.94
CA SER A 4 -1.15 -3.79 8.08
C SER A 4 -0.72 -5.23 7.82
N THR A 5 0.38 -5.40 7.10
CA THR A 5 0.94 -6.72 6.77
C THR A 5 2.46 -6.68 6.89
N SER A 6 3.00 -7.62 7.67
CA SER A 6 4.45 -7.80 7.82
C SER A 6 5.01 -8.60 6.66
N PHE A 7 6.18 -8.20 6.19
CA PHE A 7 6.94 -8.87 5.12
C PHE A 7 8.32 -9.33 5.63
N PRO A 8 8.93 -10.35 4.99
CA PRO A 8 10.32 -10.71 5.24
C PRO A 8 11.26 -9.50 5.16
N GLY A 9 12.41 -9.57 5.84
CA GLY A 9 13.34 -8.43 5.91
C GLY A 9 12.95 -7.34 6.91
N GLY A 10 11.90 -7.55 7.71
CA GLY A 10 11.49 -6.61 8.76
C GLY A 10 10.68 -5.42 8.26
N PHE A 11 10.08 -5.55 7.07
CA PHE A 11 9.21 -4.53 6.50
C PHE A 11 7.78 -4.67 7.03
N LEU A 12 7.13 -3.54 7.28
CA LEU A 12 5.72 -3.44 7.59
C LEU A 12 5.05 -2.53 6.57
N ILE A 13 4.11 -3.09 5.81
CA ILE A 13 3.25 -2.33 4.91
C ILE A 13 1.98 -1.96 5.67
N THR A 14 1.65 -0.68 5.70
CA THR A 14 0.38 -0.15 6.22
C THR A 14 -0.38 0.53 5.09
N VAL A 15 -1.61 0.09 4.89
CA VAL A 15 -2.53 0.63 3.88
C VAL A 15 -3.64 1.39 4.58
N ARG A 16 -3.82 2.65 4.19
CA ARG A 16 -4.95 3.49 4.57
C ARG A 16 -5.87 3.67 3.36
N PRO A 17 -7.00 2.95 3.30
CA PRO A 17 -8.01 3.20 2.29
C PRO A 17 -8.76 4.51 2.63
N GLU A 18 -9.08 5.28 1.61
CA GLU A 18 -9.88 6.50 1.71
C GLU A 18 -10.83 6.60 0.50
N ARG A 19 -11.99 7.26 0.68
CA ARG A 19 -12.87 7.58 -0.44
C ARG A 19 -12.47 8.91 -1.05
N ASN A 20 -12.35 8.96 -2.37
CA ASN A 20 -12.12 10.21 -3.10
C ASN A 20 -13.43 11.01 -3.25
N THR A 21 -13.35 12.18 -3.89
CA THR A 21 -14.50 13.07 -4.12
C THR A 21 -15.59 12.47 -5.01
N TYR A 22 -15.27 11.43 -5.78
CA TYR A 22 -16.20 10.67 -6.62
C TYR A 22 -16.82 9.48 -5.90
N GLY A 23 -16.49 9.27 -4.62
CA GLY A 23 -16.97 8.16 -3.81
C GLY A 23 -16.24 6.83 -4.04
N ALA A 24 -15.24 6.81 -4.92
CA ALA A 24 -14.41 5.65 -5.20
C ALA A 24 -13.36 5.41 -4.10
N TRP A 25 -12.98 4.15 -3.91
CA TRP A 25 -11.93 3.78 -2.97
C TRP A 25 -10.54 3.93 -3.60
N ILE A 26 -9.66 4.61 -2.89
CA ILE A 26 -8.23 4.74 -3.19
C ILE A 26 -7.41 4.35 -1.95
N ALA A 27 -6.14 4.02 -2.15
CA ALA A 27 -5.24 3.58 -1.09
C ALA A 27 -4.02 4.50 -0.96
N CYS A 28 -3.70 4.89 0.27
CA CYS A 28 -2.40 5.42 0.66
C CYS A 28 -1.58 4.30 1.30
N LEU A 29 -0.33 4.15 0.89
CA LEU A 29 0.57 3.10 1.34
C LEU A 29 1.76 3.70 2.08
N ASN A 30 2.06 3.14 3.25
CA ASN A 30 3.27 3.41 4.00
C ASN A 30 4.05 2.11 4.16
N ILE A 31 5.32 2.10 3.82
CA ILE A 31 6.26 1.01 4.10
C ILE A 31 7.22 1.52 5.15
N SER A 32 7.36 0.77 6.23
CA SER A 32 8.34 1.01 7.28
C SER A 32 9.26 -0.18 7.47
N SER A 33 10.47 0.07 7.93
CA SER A 33 11.45 -0.95 8.35
C SER A 33 12.07 -0.49 9.66
N ASN A 34 12.10 -1.37 10.67
CA ASN A 34 12.62 -1.05 12.01
C ASN A 34 12.00 0.24 12.63
N GLY A 35 10.72 0.49 12.36
CA GLY A 35 10.00 1.67 12.86
C GLY A 35 10.26 2.98 12.11
N GLN A 36 11.12 2.97 11.07
CA GLN A 36 11.35 4.13 10.21
C GLN A 36 10.57 3.99 8.91
N THR A 37 9.86 5.05 8.52
CA THR A 37 9.21 5.12 7.21
C THR A 37 10.26 5.11 6.11
N VAL A 38 10.18 4.10 5.24
CA VAL A 38 11.03 3.93 4.06
C VAL A 38 10.35 4.52 2.83
N LEU A 39 9.02 4.41 2.75
CA LEU A 39 8.23 4.96 1.66
C LEU A 39 6.85 5.36 2.19
N GLU A 40 6.39 6.56 1.81
CA GLU A 40 4.98 6.91 1.85
C GLU A 40 4.57 7.31 0.44
N ALA A 41 3.64 6.56 -0.14
CA ALA A 41 3.25 6.73 -1.53
C ALA A 41 1.78 6.41 -1.75
N ARG A 42 1.23 7.03 -2.79
CA ARG A 42 0.09 6.47 -3.50
C ARG A 42 0.68 5.60 -4.61
N PRO A 43 0.33 4.30 -4.70
CA PRO A 43 0.72 3.46 -5.82
C PRO A 43 0.62 4.21 -7.15
N GLN A 44 1.72 4.23 -7.91
CA GLN A 44 1.93 5.15 -9.05
C GLN A 44 1.21 4.73 -10.35
N THR A 45 0.57 3.56 -10.38
CA THR A 45 -0.46 3.33 -11.39
C THR A 45 -1.56 4.35 -11.10
N ILE A 46 -2.06 5.06 -12.11
CA ILE A 46 -3.35 5.76 -12.00
C ILE A 46 -4.27 4.81 -11.24
N GLN A 47 -4.55 5.10 -9.97
CA GLN A 47 -5.19 4.09 -9.13
C GLN A 47 -6.56 3.88 -9.74
N PRO A 48 -6.87 2.66 -10.23
CA PRO A 48 -8.21 2.40 -10.67
C PRO A 48 -9.14 2.72 -9.49
N GLU A 49 -10.21 3.41 -9.81
CA GLU A 49 -11.26 3.72 -8.84
C GLU A 49 -11.94 2.41 -8.47
N TRP A 50 -11.52 1.82 -7.35
CA TRP A 50 -12.01 0.51 -6.93
C TRP A 50 -13.44 0.62 -6.42
N THR A 51 -14.22 -0.41 -6.71
CA THR A 51 -15.62 -0.48 -6.26
C THR A 51 -15.70 -0.83 -4.78
N THR A 52 -14.67 -1.49 -4.23
CA THR A 52 -14.63 -1.93 -2.83
C THR A 52 -13.33 -1.55 -2.09
N GLU A 53 -13.42 -1.42 -0.77
CA GLU A 53 -12.27 -1.19 0.13
C GLU A 53 -11.27 -2.35 0.05
N ASP A 54 -11.76 -3.59 -0.02
CA ASP A 54 -10.92 -4.78 -0.08
C ASP A 54 -10.09 -4.88 -1.37
N GLU A 55 -10.64 -4.44 -2.51
CA GLU A 55 -9.90 -4.36 -3.77
C GLU A 55 -8.77 -3.34 -3.69
N ALA A 56 -9.06 -2.16 -3.14
CA ALA A 56 -8.06 -1.11 -2.94
C ALA A 56 -6.92 -1.58 -2.01
N ILE A 57 -7.26 -2.32 -0.95
CA ILE A 57 -6.26 -2.88 -0.02
C ILE A 57 -5.38 -3.92 -0.70
N ARG A 58 -5.97 -4.88 -1.44
CA ARG A 58 -5.20 -5.94 -2.10
C ARG A 58 -4.25 -5.40 -3.16
N ASP A 59 -4.71 -4.44 -3.97
CA ASP A 59 -3.88 -3.80 -4.99
C ASP A 59 -2.69 -3.06 -4.37
N ALA A 60 -2.92 -2.31 -3.30
CA ALA A 60 -1.87 -1.61 -2.58
C ALA A 60 -0.81 -2.56 -1.99
N ILE A 61 -1.23 -3.69 -1.40
CA ILE A 61 -0.30 -4.69 -0.85
C ILE A 61 0.58 -5.29 -1.96
N GLU A 62 -0.02 -5.68 -3.09
CA GLU A 62 0.74 -6.27 -4.20
C GLU A 62 1.71 -5.26 -4.82
N TRP A 63 1.31 -4.00 -4.95
CA TRP A 63 2.21 -2.93 -5.38
C TRP A 63 3.39 -2.75 -4.41
N GLY A 64 3.11 -2.70 -3.10
CA GLY A 64 4.12 -2.54 -2.06
C GLY A 64 5.12 -3.69 -2.03
N ARG A 65 4.65 -4.92 -2.22
CA ARG A 65 5.53 -6.10 -2.37
C ARG A 65 6.48 -5.95 -3.55
N ARG A 66 5.96 -5.61 -4.74
CA ARG A 66 6.79 -5.40 -5.94
C ARG A 66 7.81 -4.28 -5.77
N TYR A 67 7.46 -3.22 -5.05
CA TYR A 67 8.40 -2.16 -4.71
C TYR A 67 9.53 -2.70 -3.82
N ILE A 68 9.19 -3.48 -2.78
CA ILE A 68 10.20 -4.07 -1.89
C ILE A 68 11.13 -4.99 -2.67
N ASP A 69 10.59 -5.91 -3.46
CA ASP A 69 11.36 -6.86 -4.26
C ASP A 69 12.32 -6.12 -5.22
N ARG A 70 11.83 -5.05 -5.87
CA ARG A 70 12.61 -4.26 -6.83
C ARG A 70 13.75 -3.46 -6.17
N GLU A 71 13.46 -2.76 -5.07
CA GLU A 71 14.42 -1.83 -4.46
C GLU A 71 15.37 -2.51 -3.47
N PHE A 72 14.96 -3.64 -2.87
CA PHE A 72 15.72 -4.31 -1.82
C PHE A 72 16.13 -5.75 -2.15
N GLY A 73 15.76 -6.27 -3.33
CA GLY A 73 16.22 -7.57 -3.83
C GLY A 73 15.79 -8.75 -2.96
N GLN A 74 14.60 -8.67 -2.36
CA GLN A 74 13.97 -9.72 -1.56
C GLN A 74 13.20 -10.71 -2.43
#